data_AF-A0A4X2L6D4-F1
#
_entry.id   AF-A0A4X2L6D4-F1
#
_cell.length_a   1.000
_cell.length_b   1.000
_cell.length_c   1.000
_cell.angle_alpha   90.00
_cell.angle_beta   90.00
_cell.angle_gamma   90.00
#
_symmetry.space_group_name_H-M   'P 1'
#
loop_
_entity.id
_entity.type
_entity.pdbx_description
1 polymer ?
#
loop_
_entity_poly.entity_id
_entity_poly.type
_entity_poly.pdbx_seq_one_letter_code
_entity_poly.pdbx_strand_id
1 'polypeptide(L)'
;MKLVAWMCLACASTMAHLHHDPTLDSHWKLWKKTYGKQYKEQNEEVARRLIWEKNLKFVMLHNLEHSMGLHSYDLSMNHLADMGACGSCWAFSAVGALEAQLKLKTGKLVSLSAQNLVDCSTEKYENRGCNGGFMTRAFQYIIDNNGIDSDASYPYKAMDGKCQYNPANRAATCSQYTELPYGSEEALKEAVANKGPVSVAVDATLASFFLYRSGVYYDPACTQKVNHGVLVIGYGNLEGKDYWLVKNSWGLNFGDKGYIRIARNRGNHCGIASFPSYPEI
;
A
#
# COMPACT_ATOMS: atom_id res chain seq x y z
N MET A 1 -36.04 31.97 59.10
CA MET A 1 -35.47 32.29 57.77
C MET A 1 -35.17 30.99 57.05
N LYS A 2 -35.79 30.80 55.88
CA LYS A 2 -35.72 29.59 55.06
C LYS A 2 -34.54 29.66 54.08
N LEU A 3 -33.87 28.51 53.85
CA LEU A 3 -33.25 27.99 52.61
C LEU A 3 -32.25 28.91 51.87
N VAL A 4 -31.08 28.48 51.36
CA VAL A 4 -30.80 27.34 50.47
C VAL A 4 -29.29 27.03 50.58
N ALA A 5 -28.91 25.79 50.86
CA ALA A 5 -27.53 25.33 50.65
C ALA A 5 -27.42 24.81 49.21
N TRP A 6 -26.68 25.52 48.36
CA TRP A 6 -26.29 25.03 47.04
C TRP A 6 -25.20 23.97 47.21
N MET A 7 -25.60 22.70 47.21
CA MET A 7 -24.67 21.61 46.93
C MET A 7 -24.38 21.63 45.42
N CYS A 8 -23.24 22.22 45.05
CA CYS A 8 -22.65 22.00 43.73
C CYS A 8 -22.26 20.53 43.62
N LEU A 9 -23.11 19.71 42.99
CA LEU A 9 -22.68 18.44 42.41
C LEU A 9 -21.72 18.76 41.25
N ALA A 10 -20.42 18.74 41.55
CA ALA A 10 -19.41 18.61 40.51
C ALA A 10 -19.56 17.22 39.90
N CYS A 11 -20.23 17.11 38.75
CA CYS A 11 -20.11 15.94 37.88
C CYS A 11 -18.66 15.87 37.41
N ALA A 12 -17.85 15.05 38.07
CA ALA A 12 -16.56 14.65 37.54
C ALA A 12 -16.81 13.74 36.33
N SER A 13 -16.90 14.33 35.15
CA SER A 13 -16.76 13.60 33.89
C SER A 13 -15.32 13.09 33.82
N THR A 14 -15.08 11.85 34.24
CA THR A 14 -13.81 11.18 34.00
C THR A 14 -13.70 10.92 32.50
N MET A 15 -13.01 11.82 31.79
CA MET A 15 -12.48 11.48 30.48
C MET A 15 -11.51 10.32 30.70
N ALA A 16 -11.88 9.12 30.25
CA ALA A 16 -10.98 7.98 30.27
C ALA A 16 -9.76 8.31 29.41
N HIS A 17 -8.65 8.67 30.06
CA HIS A 17 -7.37 8.78 29.37
C HIS A 17 -7.01 7.40 28.83
N LEU A 18 -6.82 7.29 27.52
CA LEU A 18 -6.42 6.06 26.85
C LEU A 18 -4.97 5.75 27.29
N HIS A 19 -4.82 4.97 28.36
CA HIS A 19 -3.50 4.53 28.85
C HIS A 19 -3.07 3.25 28.11
N HIS A 20 -1.79 3.20 27.74
CA HIS A 20 -1.17 2.01 27.14
C HIS A 20 -1.01 0.91 28.19
N ASP A 21 -1.03 -0.35 27.77
CA ASP A 21 -0.90 -1.51 28.65
C ASP A 21 0.58 -1.76 29.04
N PRO A 22 0.98 -1.58 30.32
CA PRO A 22 2.37 -1.76 30.74
C PRO A 22 2.88 -3.19 30.54
N THR A 23 2.00 -4.20 30.47
CA THR A 23 2.40 -5.59 30.26
C THR A 23 2.99 -5.82 28.86
N LEU A 24 2.68 -4.95 27.90
CA LEU A 24 3.16 -5.01 26.53
C LEU A 24 4.46 -4.23 26.30
N ASP A 25 5.06 -3.62 27.33
CA ASP A 25 6.24 -2.76 27.17
C ASP A 25 7.47 -3.49 26.61
N SER A 26 7.71 -4.73 27.06
CA SER A 26 8.79 -5.55 26.53
C SER A 26 8.54 -5.89 25.05
N HIS A 27 7.30 -6.19 24.69
CA HIS A 27 6.89 -6.53 23.33
C HIS A 27 6.97 -5.31 22.38
N TRP A 28 6.55 -4.14 22.83
CA TRP A 28 6.70 -2.89 22.10
C TRP A 28 8.16 -2.56 21.83
N LYS A 29 9.03 -2.64 22.87
CA LYS A 29 10.47 -2.41 22.71
C LYS A 29 11.10 -3.41 21.74
N LEU A 30 10.69 -4.68 21.82
CA LEU A 30 11.15 -5.72 20.90
C LEU A 30 10.69 -5.42 19.46
N TRP A 31 9.42 -5.12 19.25
CA TRP A 31 8.87 -4.77 17.93
C TRP A 31 9.58 -3.55 17.32
N LYS A 32 9.78 -2.48 18.10
CA LYS A 32 10.54 -1.31 17.65
C LYS A 32 11.96 -1.68 17.25
N LYS A 33 12.64 -2.50 18.05
CA LYS A 33 14.01 -2.98 17.75
C LYS A 33 14.05 -3.81 16.47
N THR A 34 13.11 -4.75 16.31
CA THR A 34 13.00 -5.62 15.14
C THR A 34 12.82 -4.83 13.85
N TYR A 35 12.01 -3.76 13.88
CA TYR A 35 11.68 -2.97 12.69
C TYR A 35 12.38 -1.59 12.64
N GLY A 36 13.41 -1.38 13.47
CA GLY A 36 14.22 -0.16 13.47
C GLY A 36 13.44 1.14 13.76
N LYS A 37 12.35 1.06 14.54
CA LYS A 37 11.47 2.20 14.80
C LYS A 37 12.07 3.17 15.81
N GLN A 38 12.12 4.44 15.43
CA GLN A 38 12.57 5.54 16.26
C GLN A 38 11.58 6.70 16.13
N TYR A 39 11.13 7.22 17.26
CA TYR A 39 10.24 8.39 17.32
C TYR A 39 10.99 9.49 18.05
N LYS A 40 11.01 10.70 17.49
CA LYS A 40 11.78 11.82 18.04
C LYS A 40 11.03 12.51 19.18
N GLU A 41 9.71 12.47 19.14
CA GLU A 41 8.83 13.14 20.10
C GLU A 41 8.11 12.13 21.00
N GLN A 42 8.06 12.40 22.30
CA GLN A 42 7.42 11.51 23.27
C GLN A 42 5.91 11.34 22.98
N ASN A 43 5.25 12.41 22.56
CA ASN A 43 3.83 12.39 22.22
C ASN A 43 3.56 11.52 20.97
N GLU A 44 4.47 11.55 20.00
CA GLU A 44 4.42 10.67 18.84
C GLU A 44 4.56 9.21 19.27
N GLU A 45 5.55 8.88 20.11
CA GLU A 45 5.74 7.50 20.58
C GLU A 45 4.50 6.96 21.30
N VAL A 46 3.89 7.77 22.17
CA VAL A 46 2.66 7.36 22.89
C VAL A 46 1.51 7.12 21.91
N ALA A 47 1.30 8.01 20.93
CA ALA A 47 0.26 7.81 19.92
C ALA A 47 0.51 6.55 19.08
N ARG A 48 1.76 6.34 18.63
CA ARG A 48 2.18 5.15 17.86
C ARG A 48 2.01 3.86 18.67
N ARG A 49 2.32 3.90 19.97
CA ARG A 49 2.11 2.78 20.89
C ARG A 49 0.63 2.39 20.99
N LEU A 50 -0.27 3.36 21.13
CA LEU A 50 -1.71 3.09 21.23
C LEU A 50 -2.27 2.51 19.92
N ILE A 51 -1.79 2.98 18.76
CA ILE A 51 -2.11 2.39 17.45
C ILE A 51 -1.62 0.94 17.38
N TRP A 52 -0.38 0.70 17.81
CA TRP A 52 0.22 -0.64 17.82
C TRP A 52 -0.56 -1.61 18.72
N GLU A 53 -0.98 -1.21 19.93
CA GLU A 53 -1.76 -2.07 20.83
C GLU A 53 -3.15 -2.39 20.26
N LYS A 54 -3.81 -1.39 19.66
CA LYS A 54 -5.08 -1.59 18.96
C LYS A 54 -4.93 -2.61 17.83
N ASN A 55 -3.88 -2.48 17.02
CA ASN A 55 -3.59 -3.40 15.93
C ASN A 55 -3.22 -4.80 16.44
N LEU A 56 -2.48 -4.91 17.55
CA LEU A 56 -2.17 -6.20 18.18
C LEU A 56 -3.45 -6.94 18.56
N LYS A 57 -4.38 -6.27 19.26
CA LYS A 57 -5.66 -6.86 19.65
C LYS A 57 -6.48 -7.28 18.43
N PHE A 58 -6.50 -6.46 17.38
CA PHE A 58 -7.19 -6.78 16.12
C PHE A 58 -6.60 -8.04 15.46
N VAL A 59 -5.27 -8.14 15.34
CA VAL A 59 -4.57 -9.30 14.79
C VAL A 59 -4.88 -10.57 15.59
N MET A 60 -4.86 -10.48 16.92
CA MET A 60 -5.14 -11.63 17.79
C MET A 60 -6.57 -12.17 17.60
N LEU A 61 -7.57 -11.28 17.59
CA LEU A 61 -8.97 -11.68 17.41
C LEU A 61 -9.23 -12.23 16.01
N HIS A 62 -8.73 -11.56 14.97
CA HIS A 62 -8.86 -12.04 13.60
C HIS A 62 -8.22 -13.43 13.41
N ASN A 63 -7.02 -13.66 13.96
CA ASN A 63 -6.34 -14.95 13.80
C ASN A 63 -7.02 -16.08 14.59
N LEU A 64 -7.76 -15.77 15.66
CA LEU A 64 -8.66 -16.71 16.31
C LEU A 64 -9.84 -17.08 15.40
N GLU A 65 -10.46 -16.10 14.74
CA GLU A 65 -11.52 -16.35 13.75
C GLU A 65 -11.01 -17.15 12.54
N HIS A 66 -9.79 -16.87 12.08
CA HIS A 66 -9.11 -17.63 11.03
C HIS A 66 -8.89 -19.10 11.43
N SER A 67 -8.45 -19.37 12.67
CA SER A 67 -8.25 -20.75 13.14
C SER A 67 -9.55 -21.56 13.24
N MET A 68 -10.69 -20.86 13.32
CA MET A 68 -12.04 -21.43 13.24
C MET A 68 -12.57 -21.54 11.80
N GLY A 69 -11.77 -21.19 10.79
CA GLY A 69 -12.12 -21.27 9.37
C GLY A 69 -13.01 -20.13 8.86
N LEU A 70 -13.20 -19.05 9.64
CA LEU A 70 -14.04 -17.91 9.25
C LEU A 70 -13.36 -17.02 8.20
N HIS A 71 -12.02 -17.01 8.16
CA HIS A 71 -11.23 -16.21 7.22
C HIS A 71 -10.31 -17.07 6.37
N SER A 72 -10.15 -16.70 5.11
CA SER A 72 -9.22 -17.33 4.15
C SER A 72 -7.77 -16.83 4.24
N TYR A 73 -7.49 -15.93 5.18
CA TYR A 73 -6.21 -15.27 5.35
C TYR A 73 -5.92 -15.05 6.85
N ASP A 74 -4.66 -14.77 7.16
CA ASP A 74 -4.19 -14.42 8.50
C ASP A 74 -3.47 -13.06 8.50
N LEU A 75 -3.31 -12.49 9.70
CA LEU A 75 -2.65 -11.20 9.92
C LEU A 75 -1.39 -11.33 10.76
N SER A 76 -0.56 -10.29 10.76
CA SER A 76 0.61 -10.21 11.63
C SER A 76 1.01 -8.79 12.02
N MET A 77 1.72 -8.69 13.14
CA MET A 77 2.36 -7.45 13.58
C MET A 77 3.63 -7.18 12.78
N ASN A 78 3.45 -6.59 11.60
CA ASN A 78 4.54 -6.19 10.71
C ASN A 78 5.03 -4.75 11.01
N HIS A 79 5.97 -4.26 10.21
CA HIS A 79 6.55 -2.92 10.32
C HIS A 79 5.58 -1.76 10.02
N LEU A 80 4.35 -2.03 9.55
CA LEU A 80 3.29 -1.06 9.31
C LEU A 80 2.32 -0.95 10.48
N ALA A 81 2.52 -1.72 11.56
CA ALA A 81 1.60 -1.76 12.70
C ALA A 81 1.45 -0.41 13.45
N ASP A 82 2.24 0.60 13.12
CA ASP A 82 2.20 1.97 13.64
C ASP A 82 1.95 3.04 12.56
N MET A 83 1.56 2.65 11.34
CA MET A 83 1.81 3.38 10.08
C MET A 83 1.52 4.89 10.03
N GLY A 84 2.43 5.60 9.37
CA GLY A 84 2.20 6.79 8.54
C GLY A 84 3.50 7.28 7.89
N ALA A 85 3.60 7.33 6.55
CA ALA A 85 4.43 8.24 5.72
C ALA A 85 4.43 7.87 4.21
N CYS A 86 4.48 8.90 3.36
CA CYS A 86 4.56 8.97 1.89
C CYS A 86 3.62 8.06 1.07
N GLY A 87 2.54 8.64 0.55
CA GLY A 87 1.60 8.05 -0.41
C GLY A 87 2.12 8.00 -1.85
N SER A 88 3.32 7.46 -2.06
CA SER A 88 3.97 7.29 -3.37
C SER A 88 3.68 5.94 -4.05
N CYS A 89 2.70 5.17 -3.56
CA CYS A 89 2.34 3.85 -4.07
C CYS A 89 2.03 3.84 -5.58
N TRP A 90 1.46 4.92 -6.10
CA TRP A 90 1.24 5.16 -7.52
C TRP A 90 2.54 5.08 -8.35
N ALA A 91 3.64 5.66 -7.83
CA ALA A 91 4.92 5.64 -8.52
C ALA A 91 5.52 4.23 -8.57
N PHE A 92 5.44 3.49 -7.46
CA PHE A 92 5.89 2.09 -7.40
C PHE A 92 5.07 1.15 -8.30
N SER A 93 3.75 1.36 -8.36
CA SER A 93 2.88 0.62 -9.27
C SER A 93 3.26 0.89 -10.73
N ALA A 94 3.51 2.16 -11.10
CA ALA A 94 3.90 2.53 -12.46
C ALA A 94 5.27 1.95 -12.86
N VAL A 95 6.32 2.15 -12.04
CA VAL A 95 7.65 1.60 -12.36
C VAL A 95 7.62 0.09 -12.44
N GLY A 96 6.89 -0.60 -11.57
CA GLY A 96 6.80 -2.06 -11.59
C GLY A 96 6.19 -2.62 -12.87
N ALA A 97 5.19 -1.94 -13.45
CA ALA A 97 4.64 -2.34 -14.74
C ALA A 97 5.62 -2.09 -15.89
N LEU A 98 6.32 -0.94 -15.87
CA LEU A 98 7.31 -0.60 -16.90
C LEU A 98 8.57 -1.48 -16.84
N GLU A 99 9.03 -1.85 -15.64
CA GLU A 99 10.12 -2.80 -15.41
C GLU A 99 9.83 -4.16 -16.06
N ALA A 100 8.57 -4.61 -15.97
CA ALA A 100 8.15 -5.85 -16.60
C ALA A 100 8.19 -5.75 -18.12
N GLN A 101 7.70 -4.65 -18.70
CA GLN A 101 7.79 -4.41 -20.14
C GLN A 101 9.25 -4.31 -20.62
N LEU A 102 10.12 -3.67 -19.83
CA LEU A 102 11.56 -3.61 -20.11
C LEU A 102 12.17 -5.00 -20.16
N LYS A 103 11.86 -5.85 -19.19
CA LYS A 103 12.32 -7.24 -19.17
C LYS A 103 11.77 -8.03 -20.36
N LEU A 104 10.49 -7.89 -20.70
CA LEU A 104 9.86 -8.58 -21.83
C LEU A 104 10.47 -8.16 -23.17
N LYS A 105 10.72 -6.86 -23.39
CA LYS A 105 11.22 -6.34 -24.67
C LYS A 105 12.74 -6.46 -24.85
N THR A 106 13.51 -6.33 -23.78
CA THR A 106 14.98 -6.28 -23.85
C THR A 106 15.68 -7.50 -23.25
N GLY A 107 14.95 -8.34 -22.52
CA GLY A 107 15.52 -9.44 -21.74
C GLY A 107 16.25 -9.01 -20.46
N LYS A 108 16.35 -7.69 -20.16
CA LYS A 108 17.05 -7.17 -18.97
C LYS A 108 16.07 -6.63 -17.95
N LEU A 109 16.19 -7.08 -16.70
CA LEU A 109 15.41 -6.55 -15.58
C LEU A 109 16.26 -5.47 -14.90
N VAL A 110 15.79 -4.23 -14.94
CA VAL A 110 16.45 -3.08 -14.32
C VAL A 110 15.42 -2.38 -13.45
N SER A 111 15.73 -2.17 -12.17
CA SER A 111 14.84 -1.40 -11.28
C SER A 111 14.79 0.06 -11.72
N LEU A 112 13.59 0.61 -11.87
CA LEU A 112 13.36 1.98 -12.33
C LEU A 112 13.03 2.91 -11.16
N SER A 113 13.38 4.18 -11.29
CA SER A 113 13.31 5.13 -10.17
C SER A 113 11.89 5.60 -9.88
N ALA A 114 11.30 5.12 -8.78
CA ALA A 114 10.07 5.70 -8.24
C ALA A 114 10.27 7.16 -7.78
N GLN A 115 11.47 7.51 -7.30
CA GLN A 115 11.78 8.88 -6.88
C GLN A 115 11.77 9.87 -8.04
N ASN A 116 12.25 9.46 -9.21
CA ASN A 116 12.15 10.25 -10.44
C ASN A 116 10.68 10.63 -10.69
N LEU A 117 9.73 9.70 -10.53
CA LEU A 117 8.30 10.02 -10.68
C LEU A 117 7.80 10.96 -9.58
N VAL A 118 8.13 10.68 -8.31
CA VAL A 118 7.73 11.51 -7.16
C VAL A 118 8.17 12.96 -7.34
N ASP A 119 9.41 13.18 -7.79
CA ASP A 119 9.99 14.52 -7.88
C ASP A 119 9.67 15.24 -9.20
N CYS A 120 9.47 14.51 -10.30
CA CYS A 120 9.38 15.09 -11.66
C CYS A 120 7.98 15.03 -12.29
N SER A 121 7.13 14.07 -11.91
CA SER A 121 5.80 13.90 -12.49
C SER A 121 4.74 14.76 -11.79
N THR A 122 5.08 15.98 -11.36
CA THR A 122 4.29 16.76 -10.39
C THR A 122 3.18 17.60 -11.05
N GLU A 123 3.22 18.93 -10.95
CA GLU A 123 2.10 19.84 -11.25
C GLU A 123 1.55 19.67 -12.66
N LYS A 124 2.43 19.53 -13.67
CA LYS A 124 2.02 19.34 -15.08
C LYS A 124 1.16 18.09 -15.28
N TYR A 125 1.37 17.05 -14.49
CA TYR A 125 0.69 15.76 -14.62
C TYR A 125 -0.26 15.49 -13.45
N GLU A 126 -0.46 16.45 -12.56
CA GLU A 126 -1.32 16.37 -11.38
C GLU A 126 -0.97 15.26 -10.37
N ASN A 127 0.27 14.76 -10.34
CA ASN A 127 0.73 13.99 -9.17
C ASN A 127 1.30 14.93 -8.11
N ARG A 128 1.20 14.53 -6.85
CA ARG A 128 1.56 15.34 -5.68
C ARG A 128 2.63 14.64 -4.84
N GLY A 129 3.50 13.88 -5.51
CA GLY A 129 4.59 13.14 -4.89
C GLY A 129 4.11 12.22 -3.78
N CYS A 130 4.54 12.48 -2.54
CA CYS A 130 4.14 11.77 -1.33
C CYS A 130 2.68 12.01 -0.90
N ASN A 131 1.98 12.97 -1.50
CA ASN A 131 0.57 13.26 -1.21
C ASN A 131 -0.38 12.61 -2.23
N GLY A 132 0.09 11.60 -2.97
CA GLY A 132 -0.70 10.83 -3.92
C GLY A 132 -0.45 11.19 -5.38
N GLY A 133 -0.95 10.35 -6.27
CA GLY A 133 -0.79 10.43 -7.71
C GLY A 133 -1.44 9.24 -8.39
N PHE A 134 -1.26 9.12 -9.70
CA PHE A 134 -1.87 8.07 -10.51
C PHE A 134 -0.91 7.51 -11.55
N MET A 135 -1.05 6.22 -11.85
CA MET A 135 -0.10 5.48 -12.69
C MET A 135 -0.10 5.97 -14.14
N THR A 136 -1.27 6.24 -14.72
CA THR A 136 -1.37 6.75 -16.10
C THR A 136 -0.73 8.13 -16.28
N ARG A 137 -0.85 9.00 -15.28
CA ARG A 137 -0.15 10.30 -15.23
C ARG A 137 1.36 10.12 -15.20
N ALA A 138 1.83 9.14 -14.44
CA ALA A 138 3.24 8.79 -14.41
C ALA A 138 3.72 8.24 -15.77
N PHE A 139 2.94 7.37 -16.42
CA PHE A 139 3.25 6.89 -17.77
C PHE A 139 3.31 8.03 -18.77
N GLN A 140 2.36 8.97 -18.73
CA GLN A 140 2.37 10.16 -19.58
C GLN A 140 3.61 11.02 -19.35
N TYR A 141 4.03 11.20 -18.09
CA TYR A 141 5.31 11.86 -17.81
C TYR A 141 6.48 11.15 -18.48
N ILE A 142 6.58 9.81 -18.38
CA ILE A 142 7.70 9.06 -18.97
C ILE A 142 7.72 9.20 -20.50
N ILE A 143 6.54 9.21 -21.14
CA ILE A 143 6.37 9.44 -22.58
C ILE A 143 6.88 10.84 -22.94
N ASP A 144 6.33 11.88 -22.31
CA ASP A 144 6.68 13.28 -22.57
C ASP A 144 8.15 13.58 -22.28
N ASN A 145 8.70 12.98 -21.22
CA ASN A 145 10.09 13.15 -20.78
C ASN A 145 11.07 12.33 -21.64
N ASN A 146 10.58 11.47 -22.52
CA ASN A 146 11.37 10.53 -23.32
C ASN A 146 12.29 9.65 -22.47
N GLY A 147 11.80 9.22 -21.29
CA GLY A 147 12.53 8.30 -20.43
C GLY A 147 12.30 8.43 -18.94
N ILE A 148 12.86 7.46 -18.22
CA ILE A 148 12.94 7.40 -16.77
C ILE A 148 14.32 6.84 -16.37
N ASP A 149 14.87 7.34 -15.26
CA ASP A 149 16.15 6.88 -14.71
C ASP A 149 16.04 5.52 -14.01
N SER A 150 17.18 4.83 -13.86
CA SER A 150 17.26 3.67 -12.96
C SER A 150 17.13 4.08 -11.49
N ASP A 151 16.65 3.17 -10.65
CA ASP A 151 16.66 3.37 -9.20
C ASP A 151 18.09 3.53 -8.66
N ALA A 152 19.07 2.82 -9.25
CA ALA A 152 20.48 2.94 -8.86
C ALA A 152 21.06 4.34 -9.07
N SER A 153 20.64 5.03 -10.14
CA SER A 153 21.07 6.41 -10.44
C SER A 153 20.24 7.48 -9.73
N TYR A 154 19.00 7.15 -9.36
CA TYR A 154 18.09 8.07 -8.68
C TYR A 154 17.33 7.33 -7.56
N PRO A 155 17.96 7.08 -6.41
CA PRO A 155 17.40 6.22 -5.35
C PRO A 155 16.19 6.83 -4.64
N TYR A 156 15.29 5.95 -4.19
CA TYR A 156 14.12 6.33 -3.40
C TYR A 156 14.44 6.87 -2.00
N LYS A 157 13.82 8.00 -1.65
CA LYS A 157 14.03 8.74 -0.40
C LYS A 157 12.76 8.88 0.45
N ALA A 158 11.61 8.44 -0.04
CA ALA A 158 10.32 8.54 0.66
C ALA A 158 9.92 9.95 1.11
N MET A 159 10.31 10.96 0.33
CA MET A 159 9.98 12.36 0.54
C MET A 159 9.90 13.08 -0.80
N ASP A 160 9.19 14.21 -0.83
CA ASP A 160 9.17 15.10 -1.99
C ASP A 160 10.51 15.81 -2.12
N GLY A 161 11.13 15.71 -3.30
CA GLY A 161 12.38 16.36 -3.64
C GLY A 161 12.25 17.24 -4.88
N LYS A 162 13.34 17.94 -5.21
CA LYS A 162 13.47 18.61 -6.52
C LYS A 162 13.74 17.56 -7.59
N CYS A 163 13.12 17.68 -8.76
CA CYS A 163 13.40 16.82 -9.92
C CYS A 163 14.89 16.84 -10.31
N GLN A 164 15.50 15.65 -10.41
CA GLN A 164 16.91 15.44 -10.77
C GLN A 164 17.08 14.45 -11.93
N TYR A 165 16.05 14.30 -12.79
CA TYR A 165 16.13 13.44 -13.97
C TYR A 165 17.37 13.78 -14.82
N ASN A 166 18.13 12.75 -15.23
CA ASN A 166 19.30 12.92 -16.08
C ASN A 166 19.24 11.97 -17.28
N PRO A 167 19.14 12.48 -18.52
CA PRO A 167 19.12 11.65 -19.73
C PRO A 167 20.27 10.66 -19.87
N ALA A 168 21.44 10.95 -19.28
CA ALA A 168 22.59 10.03 -19.28
C ALA A 168 22.36 8.76 -18.44
N ASN A 169 21.42 8.81 -17.48
CA ASN A 169 21.08 7.72 -16.57
C ASN A 169 19.78 7.01 -16.95
N ARG A 170 19.20 7.35 -18.11
CA ARG A 170 17.95 6.78 -18.61
C ARG A 170 18.05 5.26 -18.74
N ALA A 171 17.14 4.56 -18.08
CA ALA A 171 17.09 3.10 -18.05
C ALA A 171 15.94 2.50 -18.87
N ALA A 172 14.85 3.26 -19.07
CA ALA A 172 13.73 2.86 -19.90
C ALA A 172 13.06 4.07 -20.57
N THR A 173 12.25 3.80 -21.58
CA THR A 173 11.30 4.71 -22.22
C THR A 173 9.90 4.12 -22.17
N CYS A 174 8.88 4.94 -22.37
CA CYS A 174 7.50 4.52 -22.53
C CYS A 174 6.98 5.15 -23.83
N SER A 175 6.33 4.38 -24.70
CA SER A 175 5.75 4.89 -25.95
C SER A 175 4.25 5.17 -25.83
N GLN A 176 3.54 4.33 -25.07
CA GLN A 176 2.11 4.48 -24.82
C GLN A 176 1.71 3.75 -23.53
N TYR A 177 0.46 3.93 -23.10
CA TYR A 177 -0.17 3.10 -22.08
C TYR A 177 -1.60 2.74 -22.49
N THR A 178 -2.10 1.62 -21.99
CA THR A 178 -3.47 1.17 -22.21
C THR A 178 -4.20 1.13 -20.88
N GLU A 179 -5.40 1.72 -20.82
CA GLU A 179 -6.35 1.59 -19.72
C GLU A 179 -7.35 0.46 -20.03
N LEU A 180 -7.61 -0.40 -19.05
CA LEU A 180 -8.60 -1.48 -19.21
C LEU A 180 -10.00 -1.01 -18.82
N PRO A 181 -11.06 -1.67 -19.33
CA PRO A 181 -12.44 -1.35 -18.96
C PRO A 181 -12.67 -1.45 -17.44
N TYR A 182 -13.30 -0.42 -16.87
CA TYR A 182 -13.63 -0.34 -15.45
C TYR A 182 -14.36 -1.58 -14.96
N GLY A 183 -13.85 -2.19 -13.88
CA GLY A 183 -14.46 -3.31 -13.18
C GLY A 183 -14.37 -4.66 -13.90
N SER A 184 -13.74 -4.72 -15.09
CA SER A 184 -13.64 -5.96 -15.86
C SER A 184 -12.48 -6.82 -15.37
N GLU A 185 -12.75 -7.72 -14.42
CA GLU A 185 -11.78 -8.71 -13.95
C GLU A 185 -11.33 -9.66 -15.08
N GLU A 186 -12.18 -9.89 -16.09
CA GLU A 186 -11.81 -10.71 -17.25
C GLU A 186 -10.82 -9.98 -18.17
N ALA A 187 -11.04 -8.70 -18.46
CA ALA A 187 -10.06 -7.92 -19.24
C ALA A 187 -8.72 -7.79 -18.49
N LEU A 188 -8.77 -7.61 -17.16
CA LEU A 188 -7.56 -7.63 -16.33
C LEU A 188 -6.83 -8.97 -16.42
N LYS A 189 -7.56 -10.09 -16.40
CA LYS A 189 -6.99 -11.44 -16.50
C LYS A 189 -6.30 -11.64 -17.84
N GLU A 190 -6.97 -11.26 -18.92
CA GLU A 190 -6.43 -11.33 -20.28
C GLU A 190 -5.17 -10.48 -20.43
N ALA A 191 -5.19 -9.24 -19.93
CA ALA A 191 -4.03 -8.35 -19.98
C ALA A 191 -2.85 -8.93 -19.18
N VAL A 192 -3.09 -9.43 -17.97
CA VAL A 192 -2.03 -10.05 -17.15
C VAL A 192 -1.41 -11.26 -17.86
N ALA A 193 -2.23 -12.07 -18.52
CA ALA A 193 -1.77 -13.27 -19.24
C ALA A 193 -0.96 -12.93 -20.51
N ASN A 194 -1.42 -11.94 -21.28
CA ASN A 194 -0.94 -11.71 -22.64
C ASN A 194 0.02 -10.52 -22.77
N LYS A 195 -0.04 -9.57 -21.83
CA LYS A 195 0.76 -8.33 -21.83
C LYS A 195 1.76 -8.29 -20.67
N GLY A 196 1.50 -9.02 -19.58
CA GLY A 196 2.33 -9.05 -18.39
C GLY A 196 1.76 -8.21 -17.24
N PRO A 197 2.56 -7.88 -16.22
CA PRO A 197 2.10 -7.17 -15.04
C PRO A 197 1.34 -5.86 -15.33
N VAL A 198 0.22 -5.66 -14.62
CA VAL A 198 -0.71 -4.53 -14.80
C VAL A 198 -0.76 -3.70 -13.52
N SER A 199 -0.57 -2.39 -13.65
CA SER A 199 -0.76 -1.43 -12.56
C SER A 199 -2.25 -1.33 -12.24
N VAL A 200 -2.60 -1.44 -10.96
CA VAL A 200 -3.98 -1.29 -10.49
C VAL A 200 -4.03 -0.43 -9.23
N ALA A 201 -5.22 0.05 -8.89
CA ALA A 201 -5.49 0.69 -7.61
C ALA A 201 -6.46 -0.18 -6.80
N VAL A 202 -6.27 -0.23 -5.49
CA VAL A 202 -7.14 -0.95 -4.55
C VAL A 202 -7.52 -0.07 -3.36
N ASP A 203 -8.60 -0.41 -2.68
CA ASP A 203 -8.92 0.09 -1.35
C ASP A 203 -8.06 -0.63 -0.31
N ALA A 204 -7.11 0.08 0.30
CA ALA A 204 -6.24 -0.43 1.36
C ALA A 204 -6.50 0.25 2.72
N THR A 205 -7.69 0.84 2.92
CA THR A 205 -8.03 1.56 4.16
C THR A 205 -8.15 0.67 5.39
N LEU A 206 -8.42 -0.62 5.20
CA LEU A 206 -8.72 -1.55 6.28
C LEU A 206 -7.46 -2.05 6.99
N ALA A 207 -7.55 -2.22 8.31
CA ALA A 207 -6.47 -2.83 9.11
C ALA A 207 -6.13 -4.25 8.68
N SER A 208 -7.14 -4.99 8.21
CA SER A 208 -6.94 -6.32 7.62
C SER A 208 -6.03 -6.29 6.39
N PHE A 209 -6.02 -5.19 5.62
CA PHE A 209 -5.17 -5.05 4.44
C PHE A 209 -3.72 -4.79 4.85
N PHE A 210 -3.44 -3.75 5.64
CA PHE A 210 -2.05 -3.38 5.96
C PHE A 210 -1.37 -4.33 6.96
N LEU A 211 -2.13 -5.14 7.69
CA LEU A 211 -1.62 -6.19 8.58
C LEU A 211 -1.63 -7.58 7.92
N TYR A 212 -2.03 -7.70 6.65
CA TYR A 212 -2.06 -8.97 5.92
C TYR A 212 -0.73 -9.73 6.05
N ARG A 213 -0.82 -11.04 6.29
CA ARG A 213 0.32 -11.96 6.33
C ARG A 213 0.27 -12.96 5.18
N SER A 214 -0.76 -13.80 5.10
CA SER A 214 -0.82 -14.86 4.09
C SER A 214 -2.25 -15.31 3.80
N GLY A 215 -2.44 -16.23 2.84
CA GLY A 215 -3.76 -16.70 2.39
C GLY A 215 -4.41 -15.79 1.35
N VAL A 216 -5.69 -16.02 1.03
CA VAL A 216 -6.44 -15.19 0.05
C VAL A 216 -7.20 -14.12 0.80
N TYR A 217 -6.79 -12.87 0.64
CA TYR A 217 -7.41 -11.70 1.26
C TYR A 217 -8.81 -11.46 0.70
N TYR A 218 -9.79 -11.43 1.60
CA TYR A 218 -11.16 -11.04 1.32
C TYR A 218 -11.76 -10.41 2.57
N ASP A 219 -12.14 -9.14 2.49
CA ASP A 219 -12.80 -8.44 3.59
C ASP A 219 -14.11 -7.82 3.09
N PRO A 220 -15.29 -8.21 3.61
CA PRO A 220 -16.57 -7.68 3.13
C PRO A 220 -16.70 -6.16 3.32
N ALA A 221 -15.88 -5.53 4.18
CA ALA A 221 -15.84 -4.09 4.33
C ALA A 221 -15.04 -3.36 3.23
N CYS A 222 -14.30 -4.09 2.37
CA CYS A 222 -13.55 -3.47 1.27
C CYS A 222 -14.52 -2.78 0.31
N THR A 223 -14.18 -1.55 -0.07
CA THR A 223 -14.97 -0.78 -1.04
C THR A 223 -14.26 -0.73 -2.39
N GLN A 224 -14.90 -0.13 -3.39
CA GLN A 224 -14.23 0.20 -4.66
C GLN A 224 -13.68 1.64 -4.67
N LYS A 225 -13.62 2.32 -3.51
CA LYS A 225 -12.99 3.64 -3.34
C LYS A 225 -11.49 3.46 -3.12
N VAL A 226 -10.80 3.25 -4.23
CA VAL A 226 -9.37 2.95 -4.23
C VAL A 226 -8.51 4.11 -3.70
N ASN A 227 -7.42 3.77 -3.03
CA ASN A 227 -6.50 4.74 -2.41
C ASN A 227 -5.03 4.28 -2.46
N HIS A 228 -4.76 3.06 -2.96
CA HIS A 228 -3.42 2.48 -2.95
C HIS A 228 -3.07 1.84 -4.29
N GLY A 229 -1.99 2.30 -4.92
CA GLY A 229 -1.46 1.74 -6.16
C GLY A 229 -0.63 0.49 -5.91
N VAL A 230 -0.94 -0.61 -6.61
CA VAL A 230 -0.24 -1.89 -6.52
C VAL A 230 -0.07 -2.50 -7.91
N LEU A 231 0.64 -3.62 -8.02
CA LEU A 231 0.91 -4.27 -9.31
C LEU A 231 0.38 -5.71 -9.30
N VAL A 232 -0.56 -6.03 -10.19
CA VAL A 232 -1.00 -7.40 -10.44
C VAL A 232 0.03 -8.07 -11.32
N ILE A 233 0.69 -9.11 -10.81
CA ILE A 233 1.76 -9.83 -11.52
C ILE A 233 1.34 -11.24 -11.97
N GLY A 234 0.13 -11.65 -11.63
CA GLY A 234 -0.39 -12.98 -11.94
C GLY A 234 -1.73 -13.22 -11.28
N TYR A 235 -2.26 -14.42 -11.46
CA TYR A 235 -3.50 -14.88 -10.85
C TYR A 235 -3.46 -16.40 -10.68
N GLY A 236 -4.31 -16.92 -9.81
CA GLY A 236 -4.38 -18.36 -9.57
C GLY A 236 -5.59 -18.75 -8.74
N ASN A 237 -5.52 -19.96 -8.19
CA ASN A 237 -6.49 -20.51 -7.26
C ASN A 237 -5.73 -21.14 -6.08
N LEU A 238 -6.21 -20.93 -4.86
CA LEU A 238 -5.69 -21.58 -3.65
C LEU A 238 -6.87 -22.18 -2.91
N GLU A 239 -6.90 -23.51 -2.79
CA GLU A 239 -7.94 -24.23 -2.03
C GLU A 239 -9.38 -23.84 -2.47
N GLY A 240 -9.60 -23.73 -3.78
CA GLY A 240 -10.88 -23.34 -4.36
C GLY A 240 -11.14 -21.83 -4.37
N LYS A 241 -10.23 -21.00 -3.85
CA LYS A 241 -10.37 -19.54 -3.81
C LYS A 241 -9.52 -18.89 -4.91
N ASP A 242 -10.19 -18.30 -5.89
CA ASP A 242 -9.57 -17.54 -6.95
C ASP A 242 -8.90 -16.26 -6.39
N TYR A 243 -7.67 -15.98 -6.85
CA TYR A 243 -6.93 -14.80 -6.42
C TYR A 243 -6.18 -14.10 -7.57
N TRP A 244 -5.93 -12.82 -7.34
CA TRP A 244 -4.90 -11.99 -7.98
C TRP A 244 -3.62 -12.05 -7.16
N LEU A 245 -2.46 -12.30 -7.78
CA LEU A 245 -1.17 -12.18 -7.14
C LEU A 245 -0.66 -10.75 -7.29
N VAL A 246 -0.58 -10.04 -6.17
CA VAL A 246 -0.35 -8.60 -6.16
C VAL A 246 0.96 -8.29 -5.45
N LYS A 247 1.87 -7.60 -6.15
CA LYS A 247 3.10 -7.03 -5.58
C LYS A 247 2.75 -5.72 -4.91
N ASN A 248 3.10 -5.58 -3.63
CA ASN A 248 2.96 -4.34 -2.88
C ASN A 248 4.31 -3.59 -2.81
N SER A 249 4.28 -2.33 -2.40
CA SER A 249 5.46 -1.45 -2.27
C SER A 249 5.87 -1.20 -0.82
N TRP A 250 5.38 -2.01 0.12
CA TRP A 250 5.70 -1.91 1.56
C TRP A 250 6.81 -2.86 1.99
N GLY A 251 7.70 -3.25 1.08
CA GLY A 251 8.86 -4.09 1.40
C GLY A 251 8.52 -5.54 1.77
N LEU A 252 9.57 -6.34 2.01
CA LEU A 252 9.47 -7.81 2.13
C LEU A 252 8.83 -8.28 3.44
N ASN A 253 8.75 -7.42 4.45
CA ASN A 253 8.14 -7.72 5.75
C ASN A 253 6.62 -7.54 5.75
N PHE A 254 6.03 -7.09 4.64
CA PHE A 254 4.58 -7.06 4.43
C PHE A 254 4.13 -8.36 3.76
N GLY A 255 3.01 -8.94 4.20
CA GLY A 255 2.38 -10.06 3.53
C GLY A 255 3.30 -11.26 3.31
N ASP A 256 3.10 -11.93 2.18
CA ASP A 256 3.86 -13.09 1.76
C ASP A 256 5.08 -12.60 0.97
N LYS A 257 6.13 -12.19 1.69
CA LYS A 257 7.40 -11.65 1.13
C LYS A 257 7.19 -10.42 0.23
N GLY A 258 6.32 -9.50 0.64
CA GLY A 258 5.97 -8.28 -0.08
C GLY A 258 4.75 -8.41 -1.01
N TYR A 259 4.14 -9.59 -1.05
CA TYR A 259 2.97 -9.87 -1.90
C TYR A 259 1.70 -10.07 -1.07
N ILE A 260 0.57 -9.84 -1.72
CA ILE A 260 -0.77 -10.16 -1.21
C ILE A 260 -1.54 -10.89 -2.31
N ARG A 261 -2.27 -11.93 -1.91
CA ARG A 261 -3.25 -12.59 -2.78
C ARG A 261 -4.61 -11.97 -2.52
N ILE A 262 -5.17 -11.22 -3.45
CA ILE A 262 -6.48 -10.55 -3.30
C ILE A 262 -7.54 -11.39 -4.01
N ALA A 263 -8.71 -11.56 -3.41
CA ALA A 263 -9.81 -12.33 -4.01
C ALA A 263 -10.14 -11.86 -5.43
N ARG A 264 -10.22 -12.82 -6.35
CA ARG A 264 -10.57 -12.62 -7.77
C ARG A 264 -11.93 -13.23 -8.06
N ASN A 265 -12.66 -12.67 -9.03
CA ASN A 265 -14.01 -13.06 -9.42
C ASN A 265 -15.01 -12.95 -8.25
N ARG A 266 -14.83 -11.92 -7.42
CA ARG A 266 -15.69 -11.67 -6.24
C ARG A 266 -16.21 -10.23 -6.25
N GLY A 267 -16.71 -9.81 -7.41
CA GLY A 267 -17.37 -8.51 -7.58
C GLY A 267 -16.40 -7.34 -7.56
N ASN A 268 -15.26 -7.46 -8.27
CA ASN A 268 -14.23 -6.41 -8.32
C ASN A 268 -13.78 -6.02 -6.91
N HIS A 269 -13.33 -7.04 -6.15
CA HIS A 269 -13.02 -6.89 -4.72
C HIS A 269 -11.96 -5.82 -4.48
N CYS A 270 -12.19 -4.96 -3.49
CA CYS A 270 -11.39 -3.77 -3.19
C CYS A 270 -11.17 -2.82 -4.40
N GLY A 271 -11.96 -2.93 -5.47
CA GLY A 271 -11.81 -2.12 -6.69
C GLY A 271 -10.60 -2.50 -7.57
N ILE A 272 -10.04 -3.70 -7.41
CA ILE A 272 -8.79 -4.11 -8.09
C ILE A 272 -8.82 -4.00 -9.62
N ALA A 273 -9.99 -4.15 -10.24
CA ALA A 273 -10.20 -3.99 -11.67
C ALA A 273 -10.82 -2.63 -12.05
N SER A 274 -10.97 -1.69 -11.11
CA SER A 274 -11.58 -0.37 -11.36
C SER A 274 -10.68 0.54 -12.21
N PHE A 275 -9.37 0.54 -11.97
CA PHE A 275 -8.42 1.38 -12.70
C PHE A 275 -7.15 0.63 -13.14
N PRO A 276 -7.27 -0.40 -13.99
CA PRO A 276 -6.11 -1.13 -14.47
C PRO A 276 -5.47 -0.42 -15.66
N SER A 277 -4.15 -0.34 -15.66
CA SER A 277 -3.39 0.17 -16.81
C SER A 277 -2.03 -0.49 -16.92
N TYR A 278 -1.51 -0.58 -18.13
CA TYR A 278 -0.14 -1.04 -18.37
C TYR A 278 0.53 -0.15 -19.42
N PRO A 279 1.84 0.15 -19.25
CA PRO A 279 2.61 0.88 -20.26
C PRO A 279 3.10 -0.09 -21.35
N GLU A 280 3.64 0.47 -22.42
CA GLU A 280 4.42 -0.25 -23.43
C GLU A 280 5.70 0.55 -23.73
N ILE A 281 6.80 -0.17 -24.00
CA ILE A 281 8.07 0.43 -24.42
C ILE A 281 8.07 0.56 -25.93
#